data_AF-A0A9E2GIW7-F1
#
_entry.id   AF-A0A9E2GIW7-F1
#
_cell.length_a   1.000
_cell.length_b   1.000
_cell.length_c   1.000
_cell.angle_alpha   90.00
_cell.angle_beta   90.00
_cell.angle_gamma   90.00
#
_symmetry.space_group_name_H-M   'P 1'
#
loop_
_entity.id
_entity.type
_entity.pdbx_description
1 polymer ?
#
loop_
_entity_poly.entity_id
_entity_poly.type
_entity_poly.pdbx_seq_one_letter_code
_entity_poly.pdbx_strand_id
1 'polypeptide(L)'
;MIRINYSESVSHETDLEWLETDGRGGYASSTLENCHTRRYHGLMVSNLRFPEGRHVLLSKLEDSLLVNGEELFFSGHRYPGILFPPGPPLLQEFILDICPRFTYRAGEICMQKSVMLVRHSGALLVRYDFTHGPATGVLRLKPFLAFRRYHTLAHENPYLRSRTEIIENGFRIEPYAGMPPLFFRTSAASRFIPSPLWYNRFEYVEERERGFDWQEDLFLPGVVEVEIAAGGSLILMVSNGHPGEEPVIPRATDFSLRRQGITDDGGVAGKTVNGENPSALWEAEVARRQRKPAEDEKIAGGLDREDQGVLLALIRAGQQFLIVTPSGRPAVIAGYPWFGSWGRDTLIALPGLAFCTGRITEGIAILTEL
;
A
#
# COMPACT_ATOMS: atom_id res chain seq x y z
N MET A 1 -12.29 -14.39 0.82
CA MET A 1 -12.76 -12.99 0.94
C MET A 1 -13.13 -12.81 2.38
N ILE A 2 -12.50 -11.86 3.06
CA ILE A 2 -12.89 -11.42 4.40
C ILE A 2 -13.82 -10.22 4.21
N ARG A 3 -14.93 -10.18 4.93
CA ARG A 3 -15.89 -9.07 4.92
C ARG A 3 -16.31 -8.76 6.35
N ILE A 4 -16.20 -7.49 6.72
CA ILE A 4 -16.61 -6.96 8.02
C ILE A 4 -17.61 -5.85 7.73
N ASN A 5 -18.81 -5.97 8.28
CA ASN A 5 -19.85 -4.94 8.19
C ASN A 5 -20.00 -4.29 9.57
N TYR A 6 -19.92 -2.97 9.61
CA TYR A 6 -20.18 -2.19 10.81
C TYR A 6 -21.65 -1.79 10.78
N SER A 7 -22.49 -2.44 11.58
CA SER A 7 -23.82 -1.91 11.91
C SER A 7 -23.69 -0.85 13.01
N GLU A 8 -24.67 0.03 13.14
CA GLU A 8 -24.73 1.08 14.18
C GLU A 8 -24.57 0.57 15.64
N SER A 9 -24.60 -0.74 15.85
CA SER A 9 -24.54 -1.43 17.14
C SER A 9 -23.25 -2.24 17.43
N VAL A 10 -22.31 -2.34 16.48
CA VAL A 10 -21.05 -3.07 16.69
C VAL A 10 -19.97 -2.06 17.03
N SER A 11 -19.33 -2.23 18.20
CA SER A 11 -18.16 -1.44 18.57
C SER A 11 -17.09 -1.60 17.51
N HIS A 12 -16.54 -0.49 17.03
CA HIS A 12 -15.35 -0.51 16.19
C HIS A 12 -14.21 -1.16 16.97
N GLU A 13 -13.89 -2.42 16.66
CA GLU A 13 -12.73 -3.10 17.22
C GLU A 13 -11.48 -2.43 16.63
N THR A 14 -10.78 -1.64 17.46
CA THR A 14 -9.59 -0.88 17.06
C THR A 14 -8.36 -1.74 16.76
N ASP A 15 -8.46 -3.04 17.01
CA ASP A 15 -7.34 -3.98 17.01
C ASP A 15 -7.21 -4.72 15.67
N LEU A 16 -8.21 -4.60 14.80
CA LEU A 16 -8.18 -5.22 13.48
C LEU A 16 -7.32 -4.40 12.52
N GLU A 17 -6.34 -5.09 11.93
CA GLU A 17 -5.38 -4.54 10.99
C GLU A 17 -5.49 -5.24 9.63
N TRP A 18 -5.09 -4.53 8.58
CA TRP A 18 -4.97 -5.10 7.24
C TRP A 18 -3.52 -5.05 6.77
N LEU A 19 -3.17 -5.98 5.88
CA LEU A 19 -1.84 -6.08 5.27
C LEU A 19 -1.95 -6.28 3.78
N GLU A 20 -1.17 -5.52 3.04
CA GLU A 20 -0.97 -5.61 1.60
C GLU A 20 0.53 -5.65 1.33
N THR A 21 1.01 -6.52 0.43
CA THR A 21 2.47 -6.74 0.23
C THR A 21 2.88 -6.52 -1.22
N ASP A 22 4.09 -6.01 -1.44
CA ASP A 22 4.60 -5.71 -2.79
C ASP A 22 5.39 -6.86 -3.43
N GLY A 23 5.58 -7.98 -2.72
CA GLY A 23 6.41 -9.10 -3.19
C GLY A 23 7.92 -8.77 -3.24
N ARG A 24 8.37 -7.65 -2.68
CA ARG A 24 9.78 -7.23 -2.54
C ARG A 24 10.23 -7.15 -1.07
N GLY A 25 9.31 -7.48 -0.17
CA GLY A 25 9.47 -7.36 1.28
C GLY A 25 9.05 -6.01 1.83
N GLY A 26 8.45 -5.16 0.99
CA GLY A 26 7.68 -4.00 1.41
C GLY A 26 6.20 -4.34 1.59
N TYR A 27 5.49 -3.43 2.25
CA TYR A 27 4.08 -3.62 2.58
C TYR A 27 3.35 -2.28 2.80
N ALA A 28 2.03 -2.38 2.82
CA ALA A 28 1.11 -1.36 3.28
C ALA A 28 0.25 -1.98 4.37
N SER A 29 0.05 -1.27 5.47
CA SER A 29 -0.73 -1.75 6.60
C SER A 29 -1.23 -0.61 7.47
N SER A 30 -2.43 -0.79 8.03
CA SER A 30 -3.05 0.09 9.00
C SER A 30 -4.16 -0.65 9.74
N THR A 31 -4.84 0.05 10.64
CA THR A 31 -6.15 -0.39 11.17
C THR A 31 -7.22 -0.27 10.09
N LEU A 32 -8.39 -0.90 10.32
CA LEU A 32 -9.52 -0.81 9.38
C LEU A 32 -10.01 0.64 9.18
N GLU A 33 -9.86 1.51 10.18
CA GLU A 33 -10.22 2.94 10.10
C GLU A 33 -9.11 3.83 9.51
N ASN A 34 -8.00 3.23 9.06
CA ASN A 34 -6.81 3.96 8.62
C ASN A 34 -6.26 4.91 9.72
N CYS A 35 -6.44 4.51 10.98
CA CYS A 35 -5.95 5.20 12.18
C CYS A 35 -4.75 4.45 12.76
N HIS A 36 -3.55 5.00 12.57
CA HIS A 36 -2.32 4.31 12.92
C HIS A 36 -2.18 4.17 14.44
N THR A 37 -2.05 2.93 14.92
CA THR A 37 -1.81 2.61 16.33
C THR A 37 -0.39 2.12 16.60
N ARG A 38 0.36 1.74 15.55
CA ARG A 38 1.74 1.22 15.63
C ARG A 38 2.70 2.04 14.77
N ARG A 39 3.98 2.12 15.19
CA ARG A 39 5.08 2.68 14.36
C ARG A 39 5.31 1.91 13.06
N TYR A 40 4.80 0.69 12.97
CA TYR A 40 4.97 -0.19 11.82
C TYR A 40 3.89 -0.01 10.74
N HIS A 41 2.82 0.73 11.04
CA HIS A 41 1.81 1.11 10.06
C HIS A 41 2.39 2.12 9.06
N GLY A 42 1.99 1.95 7.80
CA GLY A 42 2.53 2.70 6.67
C GLY A 42 1.79 2.32 5.40
N LEU A 43 1.49 3.28 4.53
CA LEU A 43 0.92 3.01 3.20
C LEU A 43 1.99 2.61 2.17
N MET A 44 3.24 3.03 2.39
CA MET A 44 4.37 2.61 1.55
C MET A 44 5.59 2.34 2.43
N VAL A 45 5.66 1.12 2.95
CA VAL A 45 6.87 0.60 3.62
C VAL A 45 7.68 -0.16 2.57
N SER A 46 8.81 0.40 2.15
CA SER A 46 9.62 -0.16 1.06
C SER A 46 10.88 -0.81 1.59
N ASN A 47 11.17 -2.03 1.13
CA ASN A 47 12.44 -2.69 1.37
C ASN A 47 13.45 -2.20 0.34
N LEU A 48 14.34 -1.30 0.74
CA LEU A 48 15.26 -0.60 -0.14
C LEU A 48 16.59 -1.36 -0.23
N ARG A 49 17.24 -1.26 -1.40
CA ARG A 49 18.64 -1.70 -1.57
C ARG A 49 19.62 -0.71 -0.96
N PHE A 50 19.31 0.59 -1.09
CA PHE A 50 20.10 1.67 -0.52
C PHE A 50 19.20 2.84 -0.10
N PRO A 51 19.29 3.32 1.15
CA PRO A 51 19.91 2.63 2.29
C PRO A 51 19.22 1.26 2.53
N GLU A 52 19.99 0.25 2.94
CA GLU A 52 19.47 -1.11 3.04
C GLU A 52 18.36 -1.24 4.10
N GLY A 53 17.31 -1.99 3.75
CA GLY A 53 16.26 -2.43 4.67
C GLY A 53 14.93 -1.71 4.48
N ARG A 54 13.97 -2.04 5.37
CA ARG A 54 12.61 -1.48 5.31
C ARG A 54 12.56 -0.04 5.84
N HIS A 55 11.96 0.82 5.04
CA HIS A 55 11.75 2.22 5.36
C HIS A 55 10.28 2.58 5.15
N VAL A 56 9.70 3.30 6.11
CA VAL A 56 8.37 3.92 5.93
C VAL A 56 8.59 5.21 5.15
N LEU A 57 8.20 5.22 3.88
CA LEU A 57 8.34 6.39 3.01
C LEU A 57 7.09 7.27 3.11
N LEU A 58 5.94 6.68 2.76
CA LEU A 58 4.61 7.26 2.99
C LEU A 58 4.01 6.58 4.21
N SER A 59 3.85 7.33 5.30
CA SER A 59 3.18 6.83 6.50
C SER A 59 1.71 6.67 6.17
N LYS A 60 1.02 7.76 5.82
CA LYS A 60 -0.40 7.70 5.55
C LYS A 60 -0.89 8.81 4.64
N LEU A 61 -2.17 8.72 4.30
CA LEU A 61 -2.88 9.70 3.51
C LEU A 61 -4.05 10.19 4.37
N GLU A 62 -4.10 11.49 4.65
CA GLU A 62 -5.36 12.12 5.07
C GLU A 62 -6.14 12.43 3.80
N ASP A 63 -7.22 11.70 3.61
CA ASP A 63 -8.06 11.74 2.44
C ASP A 63 -9.50 12.08 2.81
N SER A 64 -10.06 13.03 2.07
CA SER A 64 -11.41 13.52 2.31
C SER A 64 -12.14 13.89 1.03
N LEU A 65 -13.47 13.90 1.11
CA LEU A 65 -14.34 14.39 0.06
C LEU A 65 -15.06 15.65 0.57
N LEU A 66 -14.79 16.80 -0.07
CA LEU A 66 -15.51 18.05 0.16
C LEU A 66 -16.71 18.12 -0.79
N VAL A 67 -17.92 18.09 -0.24
CA VAL A 67 -19.19 18.17 -0.97
C VAL A 67 -20.15 19.07 -0.20
N ASN A 68 -20.85 19.97 -0.89
CA ASN A 68 -21.83 20.89 -0.29
C ASN A 68 -21.29 21.74 0.89
N GLY A 69 -19.97 21.96 0.94
CA GLY A 69 -19.31 22.70 2.03
C GLY A 69 -18.94 21.86 3.26
N GLU A 70 -19.27 20.56 3.28
CA GLU A 70 -18.86 19.63 4.33
C GLU A 70 -17.71 18.73 3.84
N GLU A 71 -16.74 18.48 4.72
CA GLU A 71 -15.56 17.66 4.42
C GLU A 71 -15.63 16.34 5.17
N LEU A 72 -15.77 15.24 4.41
CA LEU A 72 -15.91 13.87 4.92
C LEU A 72 -14.56 13.17 4.86
N PHE A 73 -14.02 12.73 5.99
CA PHE A 73 -12.70 12.12 6.08
C PHE A 73 -12.77 10.59 6.07
N PHE A 74 -11.81 9.96 5.38
CA PHE A 74 -11.70 8.50 5.19
C PHE A 74 -10.48 7.90 5.92
N SER A 75 -9.93 8.66 6.85
CA SER A 75 -8.76 8.31 7.65
C SER A 75 -8.83 8.98 9.02
N GLY A 76 -8.39 8.26 10.04
CA GLY A 76 -8.34 8.74 11.43
C GLY A 76 -6.92 9.02 11.90
N HIS A 77 -6.69 10.00 12.76
CA HIS A 77 -5.40 10.38 13.33
C HIS A 77 -5.56 10.60 14.83
N ARG A 78 -4.57 10.16 15.61
CA ARG A 78 -4.52 10.44 17.03
C ARG A 78 -3.37 11.40 17.32
N TYR A 79 -3.68 12.43 18.10
CA TYR A 79 -2.75 13.39 18.67
C TYR A 79 -3.02 13.49 20.18
N PRO A 80 -2.16 14.17 20.98
CA PRO A 80 -2.41 14.36 22.40
C PRO A 80 -3.79 14.94 22.68
N GLY A 81 -4.67 14.13 23.27
CA GLY A 81 -6.04 14.52 23.64
C GLY A 81 -7.01 14.72 22.46
N ILE A 82 -6.61 14.40 21.22
CA ILE A 82 -7.41 14.63 20.02
C ILE A 82 -7.46 13.37 19.16
N LEU A 83 -8.67 12.93 18.82
CA LEU A 83 -8.94 12.02 17.72
C LEU A 83 -9.53 12.84 16.57
N PHE A 84 -8.89 12.77 15.41
CA PHE A 84 -9.29 13.48 14.19
C PHE A 84 -9.65 12.47 13.10
N PRO A 85 -10.71 12.68 12.30
CA PRO A 85 -11.74 13.70 12.48
C PRO A 85 -12.51 13.48 13.80
N PRO A 86 -13.11 14.54 14.36
CA PRO A 86 -14.04 14.38 15.48
C PRO A 86 -15.32 13.67 15.00
N GLY A 87 -15.91 12.87 15.88
CA GLY A 87 -17.16 12.16 15.61
C GLY A 87 -16.97 10.66 15.31
N PRO A 88 -18.06 9.95 15.00
CA PRO A 88 -18.00 8.53 14.69
C PRO A 88 -17.30 8.27 13.35
N PRO A 89 -16.60 7.14 13.19
CA PRO A 89 -16.04 6.74 11.90
C PRO A 89 -17.12 6.59 10.82
N LEU A 90 -16.81 7.01 9.59
CA LEU A 90 -17.72 6.85 8.45
C LEU A 90 -17.66 5.44 7.81
N LEU A 91 -16.74 4.60 8.27
CA LEU A 91 -16.51 3.26 7.73
C LEU A 91 -17.72 2.36 8.03
N GLN A 92 -18.34 1.82 6.98
CA GLN A 92 -19.49 0.92 7.10
C GLN A 92 -19.15 -0.52 6.73
N GLU A 93 -18.16 -0.70 5.86
CA GLU A 93 -17.76 -2.03 5.42
C GLU A 93 -16.28 -2.05 5.07
N PHE A 94 -15.63 -3.15 5.47
CA PHE A 94 -14.31 -3.52 5.02
C PHE A 94 -14.37 -4.87 4.29
N ILE A 95 -13.72 -4.95 3.14
CA ILE A 95 -13.54 -6.19 2.38
C ILE A 95 -12.05 -6.37 2.08
N LEU A 96 -11.53 -7.56 2.38
CA LEU A 96 -10.21 -8.01 1.91
C LEU A 96 -10.41 -9.18 0.94
N ASP A 97 -10.25 -8.89 -0.35
CA ASP A 97 -10.34 -9.86 -1.44
C ASP A 97 -9.12 -9.79 -2.39
N ILE A 98 -9.23 -9.06 -3.50
CA ILE A 98 -8.13 -8.70 -4.40
C ILE A 98 -7.18 -7.76 -3.67
N CYS A 99 -7.71 -6.80 -2.92
CA CYS A 99 -6.97 -5.82 -2.13
C CYS A 99 -7.90 -5.25 -1.04
N PRO A 100 -7.37 -4.61 0.02
CA PRO A 100 -8.18 -3.89 1.00
C PRO A 100 -9.14 -2.88 0.35
N ARG A 101 -10.43 -3.01 0.64
CA ARG A 101 -11.49 -2.10 0.21
C ARG A 101 -12.31 -1.64 1.41
N PHE A 102 -12.58 -0.36 1.45
CA PHE A 102 -13.31 0.34 2.51
C PHE A 102 -14.51 1.03 1.87
N THR A 103 -15.71 0.82 2.39
CA THR A 103 -16.91 1.55 1.98
C THR A 103 -17.30 2.51 3.10
N TYR A 104 -17.30 3.80 2.80
CA TYR A 104 -17.69 4.88 3.70
C TYR A 104 -19.06 5.42 3.32
N ARG A 105 -19.90 5.73 4.32
CA ARG A 105 -21.19 6.38 4.08
C ARG A 105 -21.42 7.55 5.03
N ALA A 106 -21.99 8.62 4.47
CA ALA A 106 -22.45 9.79 5.22
C ALA A 106 -23.71 10.32 4.53
N GLY A 107 -24.89 10.09 5.11
CA GLY A 107 -26.16 10.40 4.46
C GLY A 107 -26.29 9.68 3.11
N GLU A 108 -26.51 10.44 2.03
CA GLU A 108 -26.60 9.93 0.66
C GLU A 108 -25.23 9.64 0.01
N ILE A 109 -24.13 10.09 0.61
CA ILE A 109 -22.78 9.93 0.07
C ILE A 109 -22.27 8.52 0.36
N CYS A 110 -21.75 7.86 -0.68
CA CYS A 110 -21.08 6.58 -0.61
C CYS A 110 -19.76 6.64 -1.39
N MET A 111 -18.65 6.52 -0.66
CA MET A 111 -17.30 6.50 -1.21
C MET A 111 -16.68 5.13 -0.95
N GLN A 112 -16.10 4.52 -1.98
CA GLN A 112 -15.26 3.34 -1.79
C GLN A 112 -13.79 3.71 -1.97
N LYS A 113 -12.95 3.28 -1.04
CA LYS A 113 -11.49 3.39 -1.12
C LYS A 113 -10.91 1.99 -1.29
N SER A 114 -9.96 1.82 -2.18
CA SER A 114 -9.20 0.57 -2.32
C SER A 114 -7.70 0.86 -2.31
N VAL A 115 -6.91 0.03 -1.64
CA VAL A 115 -5.46 0.22 -1.49
C VAL A 115 -4.73 -0.99 -2.04
N MET A 116 -3.81 -0.79 -2.98
CA MET A 116 -3.13 -1.90 -3.67
C MET A 116 -1.64 -1.60 -3.85
N LEU A 117 -0.77 -2.48 -3.37
CA LEU A 117 0.64 -2.49 -3.77
C LEU A 117 0.81 -3.34 -5.02
N VAL A 118 1.35 -2.74 -6.07
CA VAL A 118 1.57 -3.45 -7.32
C VAL A 118 2.77 -4.38 -7.16
N ARG A 119 2.60 -5.65 -7.55
CA ARG A 119 3.62 -6.67 -7.28
C ARG A 119 4.91 -6.36 -8.04
N HIS A 120 6.03 -6.39 -7.32
CA HIS A 120 7.39 -6.15 -7.82
C HIS A 120 7.68 -4.76 -8.42
N SER A 121 6.79 -3.78 -8.27
CA SER A 121 6.93 -2.47 -8.92
C SER A 121 7.51 -1.35 -8.07
N GLY A 122 7.32 -1.38 -6.75
CA GLY A 122 7.53 -0.19 -5.91
C GLY A 122 6.45 0.89 -6.09
N ALA A 123 5.26 0.52 -6.56
CA ALA A 123 4.12 1.42 -6.73
C ALA A 123 2.94 1.03 -5.84
N LEU A 124 2.41 2.02 -5.13
CA LEU A 124 1.14 2.00 -4.41
C LEU A 124 0.05 2.65 -5.27
N LEU A 125 -1.10 2.03 -5.35
CA LEU A 125 -2.32 2.58 -5.94
C LEU A 125 -3.38 2.74 -4.85
N VAL A 126 -3.96 3.93 -4.75
CA VAL A 126 -5.12 4.22 -3.90
C VAL A 126 -6.25 4.68 -4.81
N ARG A 127 -7.29 3.86 -4.93
CA ARG A 127 -8.46 4.12 -5.76
C ARG A 127 -9.61 4.64 -4.91
N TYR A 128 -10.28 5.67 -5.39
CA TYR A 128 -11.50 6.23 -4.85
C TYR A 128 -12.61 6.09 -5.88
N ASP A 129 -13.74 5.53 -5.49
CA ASP A 129 -14.94 5.42 -6.31
C ASP A 129 -16.06 6.19 -5.60
N PHE A 130 -16.46 7.34 -6.15
CA PHE A 130 -17.56 8.14 -5.61
C PHE A 130 -18.89 7.56 -6.10
N THR A 131 -19.26 6.41 -5.57
CA THR A 131 -20.35 5.57 -6.10
C THR A 131 -21.75 6.20 -6.03
N HIS A 132 -22.04 7.01 -5.01
CA HIS A 132 -23.34 7.65 -4.83
C HIS A 132 -23.19 8.96 -4.04
N GLY A 133 -24.01 9.96 -4.33
CA GLY A 133 -24.02 11.26 -3.67
C GLY A 133 -24.35 12.40 -4.63
N PRO A 134 -24.11 13.66 -4.22
CA PRO A 134 -24.29 14.84 -5.07
C PRO A 134 -23.47 14.78 -6.37
N ALA A 135 -23.90 15.54 -7.38
CA ALA A 135 -23.36 15.43 -8.74
C ALA A 135 -21.83 15.57 -8.83
N THR A 136 -21.22 16.44 -8.00
CA THR A 136 -19.77 16.69 -7.97
C THR A 136 -19.27 16.93 -6.55
N GLY A 137 -17.99 16.64 -6.32
CA GLY A 137 -17.25 16.96 -5.11
C GLY A 137 -15.76 17.17 -5.41
N VAL A 138 -15.01 17.58 -4.39
CA VAL A 138 -13.55 17.73 -4.47
C VAL A 138 -12.91 16.73 -3.52
N LEU A 139 -12.16 15.78 -4.08
CA LEU A 139 -11.33 14.89 -3.29
C LEU A 139 -10.03 15.61 -2.91
N ARG A 140 -9.72 15.67 -1.62
CA ARG A 140 -8.48 16.25 -1.08
C ARG A 140 -7.60 15.16 -0.53
N LEU A 141 -6.35 15.13 -0.97
CA LEU A 141 -5.37 14.12 -0.62
C LEU A 141 -4.13 14.79 0.00
N LYS A 142 -3.88 14.50 1.28
CA LYS A 142 -2.75 15.03 2.05
C LYS A 142 -1.79 13.91 2.45
N PRO A 143 -0.70 13.70 1.70
CA PRO A 143 0.25 12.63 1.98
C PRO A 143 1.18 13.00 3.13
N PHE A 144 1.22 12.16 4.17
CA PHE A 144 2.11 12.31 5.31
C PHE A 144 3.36 11.43 5.14
N LEU A 145 4.50 12.07 4.95
CA LEU A 145 5.80 11.45 4.71
C LEU A 145 6.55 11.23 6.02
N ALA A 146 7.15 10.04 6.16
CA ALA A 146 7.95 9.69 7.35
C ALA A 146 9.45 9.59 7.02
N PHE A 147 9.80 8.92 5.92
CA PHE A 147 11.18 8.74 5.44
C PHE A 147 12.15 8.27 6.54
N ARG A 148 11.78 7.18 7.22
CA ARG A 148 12.51 6.63 8.36
C ARG A 148 12.60 5.12 8.29
N ARG A 149 13.56 4.54 9.03
CA ARG A 149 13.62 3.09 9.22
C ARG A 149 12.39 2.61 9.97
N TYR A 150 11.87 1.45 9.59
CA TYR A 150 10.61 0.94 10.15
C TYR A 150 10.62 0.70 11.68
N HIS A 151 11.80 0.52 12.29
CA HIS A 151 11.95 0.40 13.74
C HIS A 151 12.05 1.72 14.51
N THR A 152 12.23 2.86 13.84
CA THR A 152 12.36 4.19 14.47
C THR A 152 11.11 5.03 14.24
N LEU A 153 11.03 6.21 14.87
CA LEU A 153 10.07 7.27 14.56
C LEU A 153 10.78 8.47 13.94
N ALA A 154 10.07 9.20 13.08
CA ALA A 154 10.51 10.47 12.55
C ALA A 154 10.18 11.62 13.52
N HIS A 155 11.05 12.62 13.52
CA HIS A 155 10.85 13.88 14.21
C HIS A 155 11.19 15.01 13.27
N GLU A 156 10.56 16.17 13.49
CA GLU A 156 10.87 17.38 12.76
C GLU A 156 12.37 17.68 12.85
N ASN A 157 12.97 17.96 11.69
CA ASN A 157 14.40 18.18 11.59
C ASN A 157 14.75 19.10 10.41
N PRO A 158 15.91 19.77 10.46
CA PRO A 158 16.32 20.75 9.46
C PRO A 158 16.90 20.14 8.17
N TYR A 159 17.08 18.81 8.11
CA TYR A 159 17.70 18.14 6.96
C TYR A 159 16.69 17.83 5.85
N LEU A 160 15.39 17.88 6.15
CA LEU A 160 14.33 17.64 5.19
C LEU A 160 14.32 18.72 4.10
N ARG A 161 14.33 18.28 2.84
CA ARG A 161 14.17 19.09 1.64
C ARG A 161 12.69 19.18 1.29
N SER A 162 12.08 20.32 1.59
CA SER A 162 10.65 20.55 1.37
C SER A 162 10.26 20.87 -0.08
N ARG A 163 11.24 21.09 -0.95
CA ARG A 163 11.01 21.51 -2.34
C ARG A 163 10.31 20.41 -3.13
N THR A 164 9.16 20.74 -3.70
CA THR A 164 8.39 19.90 -4.61
C THR A 164 8.50 20.37 -6.05
N GLU A 165 8.42 19.43 -6.99
CA GLU A 165 8.35 19.69 -8.42
C GLU A 165 6.96 19.28 -8.92
N ILE A 166 6.24 20.21 -9.55
CA ILE A 166 4.95 19.90 -10.18
C ILE A 166 5.23 19.06 -11.42
N ILE A 167 4.50 17.96 -11.58
CA ILE A 167 4.52 17.10 -12.75
C ILE A 167 3.09 16.99 -13.31
N GLU A 168 2.94 16.42 -14.49
CA GLU A 168 1.62 16.16 -15.05
C GLU A 168 0.79 15.31 -14.07
N ASN A 169 -0.40 15.82 -13.73
CA ASN A 169 -1.34 15.20 -12.81
C ASN A 169 -0.73 14.85 -11.44
N GLY A 170 0.19 15.65 -10.92
CA GLY A 170 0.64 15.52 -9.53
C GLY A 170 1.95 16.22 -9.21
N PHE A 171 2.78 15.61 -8.37
CA PHE A 171 4.06 16.20 -7.93
C PHE A 171 5.12 15.14 -7.60
N ARG A 172 6.39 15.57 -7.61
CA ARG A 172 7.56 14.82 -7.17
C ARG A 172 8.19 15.50 -5.95
N ILE A 173 8.72 14.71 -5.02
CA ILE A 173 9.53 15.19 -3.90
C ILE A 173 10.69 14.25 -3.59
N GLU A 174 11.83 14.81 -3.18
CA GLU A 174 13.01 14.08 -2.69
C GLU A 174 13.42 14.64 -1.31
N PRO A 175 12.77 14.18 -0.21
CA PRO A 175 12.93 14.81 1.11
C PRO A 175 14.32 14.68 1.72
N TYR A 176 15.07 13.61 1.43
CA TYR A 176 16.39 13.38 2.01
C TYR A 176 17.39 12.91 0.96
N ALA A 177 18.63 13.38 1.08
CA ALA A 177 19.73 12.94 0.24
C ALA A 177 19.96 11.42 0.39
N GLY A 178 20.13 10.72 -0.74
CA GLY A 178 20.38 9.27 -0.75
C GLY A 178 19.15 8.41 -0.49
N MET A 179 17.99 9.01 -0.20
CA MET A 179 16.69 8.33 -0.15
C MET A 179 16.00 8.40 -1.51
N PRO A 180 15.14 7.44 -1.84
CA PRO A 180 14.43 7.46 -3.11
C PRO A 180 13.45 8.64 -3.19
N PRO A 181 13.33 9.34 -4.32
CA PRO A 181 12.26 10.30 -4.55
C PRO A 181 10.90 9.59 -4.57
N LEU A 182 9.84 10.31 -4.20
CA LEU A 182 8.46 9.89 -4.39
C LEU A 182 7.79 10.70 -5.49
N PHE A 183 7.00 10.01 -6.30
CA PHE A 183 6.18 10.57 -7.35
C PHE A 183 4.72 10.26 -7.05
N PHE A 184 3.91 11.32 -6.95
CA PHE A 184 2.47 11.27 -6.76
C PHE A 184 1.83 11.64 -8.09
N ARG A 185 1.04 10.74 -8.68
CA ARG A 185 0.35 10.94 -9.96
C ARG A 185 -1.10 10.50 -9.86
N THR A 186 -2.03 11.25 -10.44
CA THR A 186 -3.45 10.92 -10.47
C THR A 186 -3.89 10.44 -11.86
N SER A 187 -4.90 9.58 -11.93
CA SER A 187 -5.50 9.10 -13.18
C SER A 187 -6.31 10.15 -13.94
N ALA A 188 -6.57 11.30 -13.31
CA ALA A 188 -7.30 12.43 -13.87
C ALA A 188 -6.56 13.74 -13.57
N ALA A 189 -6.97 14.82 -14.22
CA ALA A 189 -6.44 16.16 -13.98
C ALA A 189 -6.56 16.53 -12.50
N SER A 190 -5.45 16.96 -11.91
CA SER A 190 -5.38 17.32 -10.49
C SER A 190 -4.63 18.63 -10.30
N ARG A 191 -4.94 19.30 -9.19
CA ARG A 191 -4.24 20.49 -8.74
C ARG A 191 -3.42 20.14 -7.50
N PHE A 192 -2.10 20.25 -7.61
CA PHE A 192 -1.23 20.22 -6.44
C PHE A 192 -1.01 21.63 -5.89
N ILE A 193 -1.23 21.79 -4.60
CA ILE A 193 -1.01 23.04 -3.86
C ILE A 193 0.12 22.79 -2.86
N PRO A 194 1.36 23.28 -3.14
CA PRO A 194 2.46 23.16 -2.21
C PRO A 194 2.11 23.82 -0.86
N SER A 195 2.25 23.08 0.23
CA SER A 195 2.00 23.57 1.59
C SER A 195 2.88 22.78 2.57
N PRO A 196 4.21 22.93 2.47
CA PRO A 196 5.15 22.15 3.27
C PRO A 196 4.99 22.46 4.76
N LEU A 197 4.64 21.46 5.55
CA LEU A 197 4.40 21.61 6.98
C LEU A 197 4.71 20.31 7.73
N TRP A 198 5.39 20.42 8.87
CA TRP A 198 5.47 19.33 9.84
C TRP A 198 4.21 19.28 10.68
N TYR A 199 3.60 18.10 10.76
CA TYR A 199 2.54 17.79 11.69
C TYR A 199 3.15 16.99 12.83
N ASN A 200 3.12 17.56 14.03
CA ASN A 200 3.82 16.98 15.17
C ASN A 200 2.92 16.08 16.02
N ARG A 201 3.55 15.10 16.69
CA ARG A 201 2.96 14.26 17.74
C ARG A 201 1.75 13.42 17.31
N PHE A 202 1.84 12.72 16.18
CA PHE A 202 0.97 11.57 15.94
C PHE A 202 1.22 10.50 17.01
N GLU A 203 0.16 9.97 17.63
CA GLU A 203 0.26 9.03 18.75
C GLU A 203 -0.06 7.58 18.36
N TYR A 204 0.84 6.66 18.70
CA TYR A 204 0.74 5.22 18.46
C TYR A 204 0.47 4.47 19.75
N VAL A 205 -0.82 4.25 20.05
CA VAL A 205 -1.29 3.70 21.34
C VAL A 205 -0.70 2.33 21.67
N GLU A 206 -0.55 1.46 20.68
CA GLU A 206 0.03 0.12 20.87
C GLU A 206 1.52 0.19 21.22
N GLU A 207 2.25 1.15 20.65
CA GLU A 207 3.67 1.33 20.99
C GLU A 207 3.81 1.90 22.41
N ARG A 208 2.90 2.81 22.80
CA ARG A 208 2.85 3.37 24.16
C ARG A 208 2.60 2.28 25.19
N GLU A 209 1.62 1.41 24.95
CA GLU A 209 1.28 0.29 25.84
C GLU A 209 2.41 -0.71 25.99
N ARG A 210 3.21 -0.90 24.93
CA ARG A 210 4.42 -1.72 24.94
C ARG A 210 5.65 -1.03 25.57
N GLY A 211 5.53 0.24 25.96
CA GLY A 211 6.61 1.03 26.56
C GLY A 211 7.68 1.50 25.56
N PHE A 212 7.37 1.58 24.26
CA PHE A 212 8.26 2.11 23.23
C PHE A 212 7.94 3.59 22.92
N ASP A 213 8.81 4.29 22.18
CA ASP A 213 8.45 5.61 21.64
C ASP A 213 7.16 5.51 20.81
N TRP A 214 6.34 6.53 20.89
CA TRP A 214 4.97 6.42 20.41
C TRP A 214 4.44 7.74 19.84
N GLN A 215 5.28 8.79 19.83
CA GLN A 215 4.95 10.07 19.21
C GLN A 215 5.86 10.30 18.01
N GLU A 216 5.26 10.53 16.85
CA GLU A 216 5.96 10.75 15.57
C GLU A 216 5.55 12.10 14.96
N ASP A 217 6.50 12.80 14.34
CA ASP A 217 6.20 13.94 13.49
C ASP A 217 6.23 13.48 12.04
N LEU A 218 5.25 13.91 11.24
CA LEU A 218 5.17 13.57 9.82
C LEU A 218 5.16 14.84 8.96
N PHE A 219 5.82 14.77 7.81
CA PHE A 219 5.92 15.91 6.91
C PHE A 219 4.84 15.86 5.83
N LEU A 220 4.05 16.92 5.71
CA LEU A 220 3.11 17.15 4.62
C LEU A 220 3.78 18.04 3.56
N PRO A 221 3.98 17.58 2.31
CA PRO A 221 4.54 18.41 1.25
C PRO A 221 3.52 19.41 0.67
N GLY A 222 2.23 19.06 0.69
CA GLY A 222 1.14 19.86 0.14
C GLY A 222 -0.12 19.03 -0.03
N VAL A 223 -1.12 19.61 -0.71
CA VAL A 223 -2.44 19.00 -0.92
C VAL A 223 -2.67 18.76 -2.39
N VAL A 224 -3.14 17.58 -2.76
CA VAL A 224 -3.66 17.29 -4.11
C VAL A 224 -5.18 17.39 -4.05
N GLU A 225 -5.76 18.24 -4.90
CA GLU A 225 -7.20 18.38 -5.07
C GLU A 225 -7.62 17.88 -6.45
N VAL A 226 -8.70 17.10 -6.50
CA VAL A 226 -9.25 16.53 -7.73
C VAL A 226 -10.77 16.66 -7.71
N GLU A 227 -11.35 17.22 -8.78
CA GLU A 227 -12.79 17.18 -8.97
C GLU A 227 -13.24 15.75 -9.32
N ILE A 228 -14.28 15.28 -8.65
CA ILE A 228 -14.84 13.95 -8.88
C ILE A 228 -16.36 14.04 -8.96
N ALA A 229 -16.94 13.48 -10.01
CA ALA A 229 -18.38 13.37 -10.18
C ALA A 229 -18.91 12.11 -9.50
N ALA A 230 -20.19 12.12 -9.10
CA ALA A 230 -20.87 10.89 -8.69
C ALA A 230 -20.84 9.86 -9.83
N GLY A 231 -20.54 8.61 -9.49
CA GLY A 231 -20.23 7.52 -10.43
C GLY A 231 -18.81 7.55 -11.00
N GLY A 232 -18.01 8.57 -10.67
CA GLY A 232 -16.63 8.70 -11.10
C GLY A 232 -15.62 7.99 -10.19
N SER A 233 -14.40 7.83 -10.71
CA SER A 233 -13.29 7.20 -9.99
C SER A 233 -12.00 8.00 -10.15
N LEU A 234 -11.17 7.99 -9.11
CA LEU A 234 -9.81 8.51 -9.12
C LEU A 234 -8.85 7.45 -8.63
N ILE A 235 -7.68 7.33 -9.27
CA ILE A 235 -6.56 6.54 -8.75
C ILE A 235 -5.39 7.49 -8.49
N LEU A 236 -4.94 7.55 -7.23
CA LEU A 236 -3.65 8.08 -6.85
C LEU A 236 -2.61 6.96 -6.94
N MET A 237 -1.56 7.18 -7.73
CA MET A 237 -0.36 6.35 -7.75
C MET A 237 0.77 7.05 -7.00
N VAL A 238 1.39 6.33 -6.07
CA VAL A 238 2.64 6.72 -5.41
C VAL A 238 3.71 5.73 -5.78
N SER A 239 4.83 6.19 -6.31
CA SER A 239 5.94 5.32 -6.71
C SER A 239 7.28 5.86 -6.22
N ASN A 240 8.23 4.95 -5.99
CA ASN A 240 9.59 5.30 -5.60
C ASN A 240 10.58 4.92 -6.70
N GLY A 241 11.56 5.79 -6.93
CA GLY A 241 12.64 5.58 -7.90
C GLY A 241 13.99 5.34 -7.22
N HIS A 242 15.06 5.31 -8.01
CA HIS A 242 16.40 5.48 -7.46
C HIS A 242 16.68 6.96 -7.14
N PRO A 243 17.56 7.27 -6.18
CA PRO A 243 17.97 8.65 -5.91
C PRO A 243 18.45 9.34 -7.21
N GLY A 244 17.86 10.50 -7.52
CA GLY A 244 18.19 11.26 -8.74
C GLY A 244 17.56 10.75 -10.05
N GLU A 245 16.78 9.67 -10.02
CA GLU A 245 16.17 9.07 -11.22
C GLU A 245 14.64 9.03 -11.11
N GLU A 246 13.95 9.07 -12.26
CA GLU A 246 12.52 8.73 -12.29
C GLU A 246 12.31 7.23 -12.09
N PRO A 247 11.26 6.81 -11.37
CA PRO A 247 10.91 5.41 -11.23
C PRO A 247 10.59 4.80 -12.59
N VAL A 248 11.08 3.59 -12.82
CA VAL A 248 10.57 2.75 -13.90
C VAL A 248 9.16 2.30 -13.50
N ILE A 249 8.16 2.96 -14.05
CA ILE A 249 6.76 2.57 -13.86
C ILE A 249 6.53 1.29 -14.66
N PRO A 250 6.09 0.19 -14.02
CA PRO A 250 5.78 -1.04 -14.75
C PRO A 250 4.67 -0.78 -15.76
N ARG A 251 4.80 -1.43 -16.90
CA ARG A 251 3.78 -1.42 -17.92
C ARG A 251 2.71 -2.44 -17.61
N ALA A 252 1.46 -2.18 -18.02
CA ALA A 252 0.36 -3.14 -17.99
C ALA A 252 0.74 -4.46 -18.70
N THR A 253 1.62 -4.39 -19.71
CA THR A 253 2.15 -5.57 -20.41
C THR A 253 3.15 -6.40 -19.60
N ASP A 254 3.80 -5.82 -18.59
CA ASP A 254 4.84 -6.51 -17.79
C ASP A 254 4.24 -7.62 -16.90
N PHE A 255 2.91 -7.61 -16.73
CA PHE A 255 2.16 -8.65 -16.02
C PHE A 255 1.78 -9.84 -16.92
N SER A 256 2.05 -9.76 -18.22
CA SER A 256 1.89 -10.84 -19.19
C SER A 256 3.19 -11.63 -19.36
N LEU A 257 3.18 -12.90 -18.93
CA LEU A 257 4.17 -13.95 -19.19
C LEU A 257 5.56 -13.77 -18.55
N ARG A 258 5.72 -14.30 -17.33
CA ARG A 258 7.01 -14.87 -16.88
C ARG A 258 6.99 -16.40 -17.00
N ARG A 259 6.99 -16.90 -18.24
CA ARG A 259 7.62 -18.19 -18.58
C ARG A 259 8.83 -17.85 -19.43
N GLN A 260 9.98 -17.67 -18.77
CA GLN A 260 11.37 -17.67 -19.25
C GLN A 260 12.12 -16.87 -18.19
N GLY A 261 13.03 -17.48 -17.43
CA GLY A 261 14.26 -18.04 -17.95
C GLY A 261 15.34 -16.99 -17.66
N ILE A 262 16.21 -17.29 -16.70
CA ILE A 262 17.38 -16.49 -16.36
C ILE A 262 18.20 -16.27 -17.64
N THR A 263 18.40 -15.02 -18.04
CA THR A 263 19.62 -14.58 -18.69
C THR A 263 19.89 -13.14 -18.28
N ASP A 264 21.07 -12.94 -17.70
CA ASP A 264 21.77 -11.66 -17.63
C ASP A 264 22.00 -11.07 -19.02
N ASP A 265 22.32 -9.78 -18.97
CA ASP A 265 22.98 -8.93 -19.95
C ASP A 265 22.14 -8.03 -20.84
N GLY A 266 22.54 -6.75 -20.82
CA GLY A 266 22.28 -5.78 -21.85
C GLY A 266 21.54 -4.55 -21.36
N GLY A 267 22.30 -3.59 -20.80
CA GLY A 267 21.84 -2.22 -20.71
C GLY A 267 21.40 -1.74 -22.10
N VAL A 268 20.13 -1.36 -22.22
CA VAL A 268 19.60 -0.66 -23.38
C VAL A 268 19.03 0.65 -22.88
N ALA A 269 19.70 1.74 -23.24
CA ALA A 269 19.16 3.09 -23.20
C ALA A 269 17.91 3.14 -24.10
N GLY A 270 16.77 2.78 -23.53
CA GLY A 270 15.47 2.93 -24.15
C GLY A 270 14.94 4.32 -23.86
N LYS A 271 14.65 5.08 -24.92
CA LYS A 271 13.88 6.34 -24.87
C LYS A 271 12.74 6.23 -23.85
N THR A 272 12.70 7.16 -22.90
CA THR A 272 11.61 7.36 -21.93
C THR A 272 10.31 7.63 -22.70
N VAL A 273 9.54 6.57 -22.94
CA VAL A 273 8.19 6.63 -23.51
C VAL A 273 7.21 6.81 -22.35
N ASN A 274 6.44 7.90 -22.38
CA ASN A 274 5.29 8.29 -21.54
C ASN A 274 4.88 7.25 -20.48
N GLY A 275 5.14 7.57 -19.21
CA GLY A 275 4.70 6.75 -18.07
C GLY A 275 3.20 6.46 -18.14
N GLU A 276 2.83 5.19 -17.96
CA GLU A 276 1.45 4.74 -18.12
C GLU A 276 0.48 5.40 -17.12
N ASN A 277 -0.78 5.52 -17.54
CA ASN A 277 -1.89 6.03 -16.74
C ASN A 277 -2.15 5.10 -15.53
N PRO A 278 -2.28 5.63 -14.29
CA PRO A 278 -2.62 4.84 -13.09
C PRO A 278 -3.80 3.87 -13.25
N SER A 279 -4.79 4.20 -14.10
CA SER A 279 -5.92 3.31 -14.41
C SER A 279 -5.50 2.02 -15.12
N ALA A 280 -4.58 2.09 -16.08
CA ALA A 280 -4.11 0.91 -16.81
C ALA A 280 -3.34 -0.04 -15.88
N LEU A 281 -2.51 0.52 -14.98
CA LEU A 281 -1.76 -0.25 -14.00
C LEU A 281 -2.69 -0.94 -12.99
N TRP A 282 -3.76 -0.26 -12.57
CA TRP A 282 -4.80 -0.84 -11.72
C TRP A 282 -5.48 -2.04 -12.40
N GLU A 283 -5.95 -1.88 -13.62
CA GLU A 283 -6.64 -2.94 -14.38
C GLU A 283 -5.73 -4.16 -14.60
N ALA A 284 -4.46 -3.93 -14.94
CA ALA A 284 -3.50 -5.00 -15.15
C ALA A 284 -3.21 -5.79 -13.85
N GLU A 285 -3.02 -5.10 -12.72
CA GLU A 285 -2.78 -5.76 -11.44
C GLU A 285 -4.03 -6.49 -10.93
N VAL A 286 -5.23 -5.95 -11.14
CA VAL A 286 -6.51 -6.65 -10.89
C VAL A 286 -6.58 -7.93 -11.71
N ALA A 287 -6.34 -7.87 -13.02
CA ALA A 287 -6.35 -9.03 -13.90
C ALA A 287 -5.32 -10.08 -13.47
N ARG A 288 -4.12 -9.65 -13.04
CA ARG A 288 -3.09 -10.54 -12.51
C ARG A 288 -3.53 -11.25 -11.22
N ARG A 289 -4.18 -10.54 -10.29
CA ARG A 289 -4.65 -11.08 -9.01
C ARG A 289 -5.89 -11.98 -9.16
N GLN A 290 -6.76 -11.67 -10.12
CA GLN A 290 -7.94 -12.48 -10.44
C GLN A 290 -7.61 -13.75 -11.21
N ARG A 291 -6.44 -13.81 -11.87
CA ARG A 291 -5.96 -15.03 -12.51
C ARG A 291 -5.75 -16.10 -11.45
N LYS A 292 -6.75 -16.95 -11.27
CA LYS A 292 -6.61 -18.19 -10.52
C LYS A 292 -5.67 -19.12 -11.29
N PRO A 293 -4.56 -19.57 -10.70
CA PRO A 293 -3.80 -20.64 -11.30
C PRO A 293 -4.74 -21.86 -11.42
N ALA A 294 -4.86 -22.42 -12.63
CA ALA A 294 -5.55 -23.69 -12.81
C ALA A 294 -4.98 -24.79 -11.89
N GLU A 295 -3.71 -24.62 -11.50
CA GLU A 295 -3.01 -25.43 -10.52
C GLU A 295 -3.60 -25.28 -9.10
N ASP A 296 -3.92 -24.07 -8.63
CA ASP A 296 -4.54 -23.84 -7.31
C ASP A 296 -5.91 -24.53 -7.21
N GLU A 297 -6.73 -24.43 -8.25
CA GLU A 297 -8.04 -25.10 -8.31
C GLU A 297 -7.89 -26.62 -8.41
N LYS A 298 -6.86 -27.12 -9.11
CA LYS A 298 -6.56 -28.54 -9.18
C LYS A 298 -6.08 -29.09 -7.82
N ILE A 299 -5.26 -28.34 -7.09
CA ILE A 299 -4.77 -28.70 -5.75
C ILE A 299 -5.94 -28.79 -4.76
N ALA A 300 -6.88 -27.84 -4.84
CA ALA A 300 -8.08 -27.86 -4.02
C ALA A 300 -9.18 -28.79 -4.56
N GLY A 301 -8.91 -29.50 -5.67
CA GLY A 301 -9.85 -30.43 -6.29
C GLY A 301 -10.08 -31.67 -5.44
N GLY A 302 -11.35 -32.11 -5.37
CA GLY A 302 -11.75 -33.28 -4.59
C GLY A 302 -12.05 -32.99 -3.11
N LEU A 303 -11.84 -31.76 -2.65
CA LEU A 303 -12.36 -31.26 -1.37
C LEU A 303 -13.83 -30.86 -1.50
N ASP A 304 -14.55 -30.85 -0.39
CA ASP A 304 -15.85 -30.20 -0.36
C ASP A 304 -15.72 -28.67 -0.52
N ARG A 305 -16.86 -28.01 -0.70
CA ARG A 305 -16.90 -26.59 -1.04
C ARG A 305 -16.31 -25.69 0.06
N GLU A 306 -16.45 -26.08 1.31
CA GLU A 306 -15.96 -25.29 2.45
C GLU A 306 -14.45 -25.42 2.54
N ASP A 307 -13.93 -26.64 2.56
CA ASP A 307 -12.50 -26.95 2.61
C ASP A 307 -11.75 -26.38 1.39
N GLN A 308 -12.35 -26.47 0.20
CA GLN A 308 -11.82 -25.84 -1.00
C GLN A 308 -11.69 -24.33 -0.83
N GLY A 309 -12.69 -23.69 -0.22
CA GLY A 309 -12.69 -22.26 0.07
C GLY A 309 -11.57 -21.85 1.02
N VAL A 310 -11.39 -22.61 2.10
CA VAL A 310 -10.34 -22.40 3.11
C VAL A 310 -8.95 -22.58 2.51
N LEU A 311 -8.71 -23.68 1.79
CA LEU A 311 -7.41 -23.95 1.18
C LEU A 311 -7.01 -22.86 0.17
N LEU A 312 -7.94 -22.43 -0.69
CA LEU A 312 -7.68 -21.32 -1.63
C LEU A 312 -7.44 -19.99 -0.91
N ALA A 313 -8.02 -19.78 0.28
CA ALA A 313 -7.70 -18.62 1.11
C ALA A 313 -6.27 -18.70 1.67
N LEU A 314 -5.87 -19.87 2.19
CA LEU A 314 -4.51 -20.10 2.70
C LEU A 314 -3.44 -19.98 1.61
N ILE A 315 -3.67 -20.53 0.42
CA ILE A 315 -2.74 -20.40 -0.72
C ILE A 315 -2.53 -18.92 -1.07
N ARG A 316 -3.60 -18.13 -1.13
CA ARG A 316 -3.50 -16.69 -1.41
C ARG A 316 -2.80 -15.92 -0.31
N ALA A 317 -3.10 -16.21 0.96
CA ALA A 317 -2.43 -15.59 2.10
C ALA A 317 -0.93 -15.94 2.13
N GLY A 318 -0.57 -17.20 1.87
CA GLY A 318 0.82 -17.66 1.83
C GLY A 318 1.68 -16.93 0.79
N GLN A 319 1.10 -16.53 -0.34
CA GLN A 319 1.83 -15.81 -1.40
C GLN A 319 2.38 -14.45 -0.94
N GLN A 320 1.82 -13.84 0.10
CA GLN A 320 2.31 -12.55 0.65
C GLN A 320 3.72 -12.65 1.25
N PHE A 321 4.14 -13.86 1.65
CA PHE A 321 5.44 -14.11 2.29
C PHE A 321 6.54 -14.46 1.28
N LEU A 322 6.17 -14.81 0.05
CA LEU A 322 7.11 -15.08 -1.04
C LEU A 322 7.54 -13.77 -1.70
N ILE A 323 8.84 -13.45 -1.59
CA ILE A 323 9.38 -12.19 -2.09
C ILE A 323 10.59 -12.37 -2.98
N VAL A 324 10.92 -11.32 -3.72
CA VAL A 324 12.22 -11.10 -4.34
C VAL A 324 12.90 -9.96 -3.58
N THR A 325 13.99 -10.26 -2.89
CA THR A 325 14.77 -9.27 -2.13
C THR A 325 15.28 -8.13 -3.01
N PRO A 326 15.70 -6.99 -2.43
CA PRO A 326 16.28 -5.89 -3.21
C PRO A 326 17.54 -6.26 -3.99
N SER A 327 18.21 -7.37 -3.64
CA SER A 327 19.34 -7.93 -4.38
C SER A 327 18.92 -8.91 -5.49
N GLY A 328 17.63 -9.08 -5.77
CA GLY A 328 17.11 -9.98 -6.80
C GLY A 328 16.94 -11.44 -6.38
N ARG A 329 17.20 -11.79 -5.11
CA ARG A 329 17.13 -13.18 -4.62
C ARG A 329 15.74 -13.55 -4.13
N PRO A 330 15.19 -14.73 -4.46
CA PRO A 330 13.93 -15.19 -3.90
C PRO A 330 14.10 -15.52 -2.41
N ALA A 331 13.09 -15.20 -1.59
CA ALA A 331 13.13 -15.48 -0.15
C ALA A 331 11.72 -15.63 0.44
N VAL A 332 11.65 -16.23 1.63
CA VAL A 332 10.44 -16.24 2.47
C VAL A 332 10.62 -15.24 3.62
N ILE A 333 9.70 -14.30 3.77
CA ILE A 333 9.60 -13.47 4.97
C ILE A 333 8.91 -14.27 6.07
N ALA A 334 9.52 -14.32 7.26
CA ALA A 334 8.99 -15.07 8.39
C ALA A 334 7.72 -14.43 8.98
N GLY A 335 7.56 -13.11 8.86
CA GLY A 335 6.36 -12.42 9.32
C GLY A 335 6.46 -10.90 9.22
N TYR A 336 5.40 -10.26 8.76
CA TYR A 336 5.26 -8.81 8.82
C TYR A 336 4.70 -8.38 10.19
N PRO A 337 5.05 -7.18 10.68
CA PRO A 337 6.03 -6.25 10.10
C PRO A 337 7.48 -6.51 10.56
N TRP A 338 7.69 -7.30 11.62
CA TRP A 338 8.97 -7.33 12.34
C TRP A 338 10.06 -8.16 11.69
N PHE A 339 9.74 -9.29 11.08
CA PHE A 339 10.72 -10.29 10.72
C PHE A 339 11.18 -10.16 9.26
N GLY A 340 12.46 -10.45 9.05
CA GLY A 340 13.07 -10.65 7.73
C GLY A 340 12.93 -12.09 7.25
N SER A 341 13.89 -12.56 6.46
CA SER A 341 14.00 -13.97 6.08
C SER A 341 14.86 -14.72 7.09
N TRP A 342 14.35 -15.84 7.61
CA TRP A 342 14.99 -16.66 8.64
C TRP A 342 15.04 -18.10 8.13
N GLY A 343 16.22 -18.72 8.15
CA GLY A 343 16.40 -20.06 7.55
C GLY A 343 15.49 -21.13 8.16
N ARG A 344 15.31 -21.12 9.48
CA ARG A 344 14.41 -22.05 10.19
C ARG A 344 12.96 -21.92 9.71
N ASP A 345 12.41 -20.72 9.78
CA ASP A 345 11.03 -20.41 9.37
C ASP A 345 10.81 -20.71 7.89
N THR A 346 11.82 -20.42 7.06
CA THR A 346 11.80 -20.75 5.63
C THR A 346 11.68 -22.27 5.43
N LEU A 347 12.53 -23.07 6.07
CA LEU A 347 12.51 -24.53 5.92
C LEU A 347 11.19 -25.16 6.43
N ILE A 348 10.56 -24.57 7.44
CA ILE A 348 9.25 -25.03 7.95
C ILE A 348 8.12 -24.67 6.97
N ALA A 349 8.08 -23.43 6.47
CA ALA A 349 6.96 -22.92 5.69
C ALA A 349 7.04 -23.28 4.20
N LEU A 350 8.24 -23.42 3.64
CA LEU A 350 8.46 -23.58 2.20
C LEU A 350 7.73 -24.78 1.56
N PRO A 351 7.59 -25.95 2.22
CA PRO A 351 6.79 -27.05 1.68
C PRO A 351 5.34 -26.64 1.36
N GLY A 352 4.67 -25.95 2.29
CA GLY A 352 3.31 -25.47 2.10
C GLY A 352 3.24 -24.29 1.13
N LEU A 353 4.19 -23.35 1.21
CA LEU A 353 4.19 -22.15 0.38
C LEU A 353 4.52 -22.43 -1.09
N ALA A 354 5.37 -23.41 -1.37
CA ALA A 354 5.89 -23.67 -2.71
C ALA A 354 5.63 -25.08 -3.24
N PHE A 355 6.01 -26.14 -2.51
CA PHE A 355 5.98 -27.50 -3.09
C PHE A 355 4.56 -28.07 -3.19
N CYS A 356 3.76 -27.96 -2.13
CA CYS A 356 2.36 -28.37 -2.14
C CYS A 356 1.48 -27.51 -3.05
N THR A 357 1.96 -26.31 -3.43
CA THR A 357 1.25 -25.37 -4.32
C THR A 357 1.74 -25.45 -5.77
N GLY A 358 2.57 -26.43 -6.13
CA GLY A 358 3.06 -26.63 -7.49
C GLY A 358 4.18 -25.68 -7.94
N ARG A 359 4.65 -24.78 -7.06
CA ARG A 359 5.72 -23.80 -7.32
C ARG A 359 7.10 -24.41 -7.11
N ILE A 360 7.35 -25.56 -7.73
CA ILE A 360 8.58 -26.35 -7.52
C ILE A 360 9.85 -25.54 -7.81
N THR A 361 9.88 -24.82 -8.95
CA THR A 361 11.03 -24.01 -9.35
C THR A 361 11.31 -22.87 -8.37
N GLU A 362 10.27 -22.18 -7.88
CA GLU A 362 10.41 -21.11 -6.89
C GLU A 362 10.94 -21.67 -5.56
N GLY A 363 10.43 -22.83 -5.13
CA GLY A 363 10.90 -23.52 -3.94
C GLY A 363 12.37 -23.96 -4.01
N ILE A 364 12.82 -24.54 -5.13
CA ILE A 364 14.23 -24.91 -5.33
C ILE A 364 15.13 -23.67 -5.33
N ALA A 365 14.70 -22.60 -5.99
CA ALA A 365 15.46 -21.35 -6.02
C ALA A 365 15.65 -20.78 -4.61
N ILE A 366 14.60 -20.77 -3.78
CA ILE A 366 14.69 -20.34 -2.37
C ILE A 366 15.64 -21.22 -1.56
N LEU A 367 15.59 -22.54 -1.73
CA LEU A 367 16.50 -23.47 -1.02
C LEU A 367 17.97 -23.26 -1.38
N THR A 368 18.26 -22.81 -2.60
CA THR A 368 19.63 -22.57 -3.07
C THR A 368 20.24 -21.31 -2.46
N GLU A 369 19.41 -20.40 -1.94
CA GLU A 369 19.82 -19.14 -1.31
C GLU A 369 20.01 -19.24 0.21
N LEU A 370 19.72 -20.39 0.82
CA LEU A 370 19.75 -20.61 2.28
C LEU A 370 21.14 -20.82 2.87
#